data_AF-A0A1A0KS79-F1
#
_entry.id   AF-A0A1A0KS79-F1
#
_cell.length_a   1.000
_cell.length_b   1.000
_cell.length_c   1.000
_cell.angle_alpha   90.00
_cell.angle_beta   90.00
_cell.angle_gamma   90.00
#
_symmetry.space_group_name_H-M   'P 1'
#
loop_
_entity.id
_entity.type
_entity.pdbx_description
1 polymer ?
#
loop_
_entity_poly.entity_id
_entity_poly.type
_entity_poly.pdbx_seq_one_letter_code
_entity_poly.pdbx_strand_id
1 'polypeptide(L)'
;MISDSSSSSEPTHGWFIDIEAASSLSAIARYAPIALVERGLREVTVAELRGGERWLTTAISTRIWQITLDDDSLAHGIAYGSRHGSEWDCWAIWLRRTGLAHTSNGLVTSADPGVEVLPPPINPALQAILTAYDLTVSW
;
A
#
# COMPACT_ATOMS: atom_id res chain seq x y z
N MET A 1 2.79 24.02 25.13
CA MET A 1 3.61 22.94 25.71
C MET A 1 3.73 21.90 24.62
N ILE A 2 4.93 21.73 24.10
CA ILE A 2 5.26 20.96 22.89
C ILE A 2 5.30 19.48 23.26
N SER A 3 4.64 18.63 22.49
CA SER A 3 4.93 17.20 22.44
C SER A 3 5.04 16.82 20.97
N ASP A 4 6.30 16.68 20.59
CA ASP A 4 6.81 16.25 19.31
C ASP A 4 6.73 14.72 19.26
N SER A 5 5.93 14.20 18.33
CA SER A 5 5.81 12.76 18.05
C SER A 5 6.15 12.58 16.59
N SER A 6 7.37 12.08 16.36
CA SER A 6 8.03 11.90 15.07
C SER A 6 7.10 11.36 13.99
N SER A 7 7.01 12.13 12.90
CA SER A 7 6.19 11.81 11.74
C SER A 7 6.77 10.61 11.01
N SER A 8 6.00 9.52 10.94
CA SER A 8 6.10 8.61 9.81
C SER A 8 5.97 9.45 8.54
N SER A 9 7.03 9.54 7.75
CA SER A 9 7.11 10.30 6.51
C SER A 9 6.26 9.64 5.43
N GLU A 10 4.95 9.64 5.62
CA GLU A 10 4.02 9.54 4.50
C GLU A 10 4.28 10.73 3.57
N PRO A 11 4.22 10.53 2.25
CA PRO A 11 4.44 11.62 1.31
C PRO A 11 3.44 12.74 1.61
N THR A 12 3.95 13.94 1.82
CA THR A 12 3.26 15.06 2.49
C THR A 12 1.93 15.45 1.84
N HIS A 13 1.74 15.15 0.54
CA HIS A 13 0.49 15.32 -0.20
C HIS A 13 0.42 14.39 -1.42
N GLY A 14 -0.67 13.65 -1.61
CA GLY A 14 -1.02 13.00 -2.88
C GLY A 14 -2.00 11.84 -2.71
N TRP A 15 -2.81 11.57 -3.74
CA TRP A 15 -3.94 10.65 -3.65
C TRP A 15 -3.54 9.20 -3.91
N PHE A 16 -4.12 8.27 -3.15
CA PHE A 16 -4.12 6.85 -3.49
C PHE A 16 -5.40 6.51 -4.24
N ILE A 17 -5.28 5.70 -5.29
CA ILE A 17 -6.45 5.19 -6.01
C ILE A 17 -7.03 4.04 -5.19
N ASP A 18 -8.21 4.23 -4.62
CA ASP A 18 -9.02 3.12 -4.11
C ASP A 18 -9.49 2.27 -5.29
N ILE A 19 -8.94 1.05 -5.42
CA ILE A 19 -9.29 0.13 -6.51
C ILE A 19 -10.55 -0.69 -6.24
N GLU A 20 -11.12 -0.62 -5.03
CA GLU A 20 -12.40 -1.24 -4.68
C GLU A 20 -13.60 -0.31 -4.93
N ALA A 21 -13.35 1.00 -5.07
CA ALA A 21 -14.38 1.96 -5.43
C ALA A 21 -15.13 1.56 -6.71
N ALA A 22 -16.45 1.70 -6.72
CA ALA A 22 -17.29 1.30 -7.86
C ALA A 22 -16.87 1.98 -9.19
N SER A 23 -16.40 3.23 -9.12
CA SER A 23 -15.85 3.97 -10.26
C SER A 23 -14.54 3.34 -10.77
N SER A 24 -13.64 2.95 -9.88
CA SER A 24 -12.39 2.27 -10.21
C SER A 24 -12.63 0.90 -10.82
N LEU A 25 -13.52 0.08 -10.23
CA LEU A 25 -13.91 -1.22 -10.80
C LEU A 25 -14.52 -1.06 -12.20
N SER A 26 -15.39 -0.07 -12.39
CA SER A 26 -15.96 0.25 -13.70
C SER A 26 -14.92 0.71 -14.73
N ALA A 27 -13.86 1.40 -14.29
CA ALA A 27 -12.75 1.81 -15.15
C ALA A 27 -11.85 0.62 -15.50
N ILE A 28 -11.51 -0.22 -14.53
CA ILE A 28 -10.71 -1.45 -14.71
C ILE A 28 -11.44 -2.41 -15.66
N ALA A 29 -12.76 -2.59 -15.51
CA ALA A 29 -13.55 -3.44 -16.39
C ALA A 29 -13.51 -2.96 -17.85
N ARG A 30 -13.50 -1.63 -18.08
CA ARG A 30 -13.39 -1.03 -19.42
C ARG A 30 -11.98 -1.10 -20.00
N TYR A 31 -10.95 -1.03 -19.15
CA TYR A 31 -9.55 -0.97 -19.55
C TYR A 31 -8.71 -2.08 -18.91
N ALA A 32 -9.24 -3.31 -18.97
CA ALA A 32 -8.71 -4.47 -18.27
C ALA A 32 -7.22 -4.69 -18.56
N PRO A 33 -6.35 -4.82 -17.53
CA PRO A 33 -4.99 -5.33 -17.70
C PRO A 33 -4.96 -6.60 -18.56
N ILE A 34 -4.00 -6.70 -19.50
CA ILE A 34 -3.89 -7.88 -20.39
C ILE A 34 -3.75 -9.19 -19.61
N ALA A 35 -3.08 -9.15 -18.46
CA ALA A 35 -2.91 -10.30 -17.56
C ALA A 35 -4.24 -10.87 -17.04
N LEU A 36 -5.32 -10.07 -16.96
CA LEU A 36 -6.66 -10.55 -16.61
C LEU A 36 -7.21 -11.45 -17.71
N VAL A 37 -7.08 -10.99 -18.96
CA VAL A 37 -7.57 -11.70 -20.15
C VAL A 37 -6.82 -13.02 -20.31
N GLU A 38 -5.48 -12.99 -20.18
CA GLU A 38 -4.63 -14.18 -20.28
C GLU A 38 -4.95 -15.24 -19.21
N ARG A 39 -5.43 -14.81 -18.04
CA ARG A 39 -5.81 -15.69 -16.93
C ARG A 39 -7.31 -16.02 -16.89
N GLY A 40 -8.07 -15.59 -17.90
CA GLY A 40 -9.50 -15.90 -18.04
C GLY A 40 -10.39 -15.19 -17.01
N LEU A 41 -9.90 -14.15 -16.33
CA LEU A 41 -10.69 -13.38 -15.39
C LEU A 41 -11.58 -12.40 -16.17
N ARG A 42 -12.89 -12.62 -16.15
CA ARG A 42 -13.86 -11.83 -16.93
C ARG A 42 -14.25 -10.52 -16.26
N GLU A 43 -14.23 -10.49 -14.94
CA GLU A 43 -14.64 -9.37 -14.12
C GLU A 43 -13.77 -9.32 -12.86
N VAL A 44 -13.45 -8.11 -12.42
CA VAL A 44 -12.75 -7.86 -11.15
C VAL A 44 -13.80 -7.38 -10.16
N THR A 45 -14.00 -8.13 -9.07
CA THR A 45 -14.83 -7.69 -7.94
C THR A 45 -13.98 -7.47 -6.69
N VAL A 46 -14.60 -6.91 -5.64
CA VAL A 46 -13.98 -6.79 -4.31
C VAL A 46 -13.53 -8.16 -3.79
N ALA A 47 -14.25 -9.24 -4.09
CA ALA A 47 -13.88 -10.58 -3.65
C ALA A 47 -12.55 -11.04 -4.26
N GLU A 48 -12.31 -10.78 -5.55
CA GLU A 48 -11.04 -11.08 -6.18
C GLU A 48 -9.90 -10.20 -5.64
N LEU A 49 -10.15 -8.91 -5.42
CA LEU A 49 -9.15 -7.97 -4.88
C LEU A 49 -8.70 -8.34 -3.46
N ARG A 50 -9.63 -8.83 -2.63
CA ARG A 50 -9.36 -9.34 -1.29
C ARG A 50 -8.97 -10.83 -1.27
N GLY A 51 -8.81 -11.44 -2.44
CA GLY A 51 -8.37 -12.82 -2.61
C GLY A 51 -6.92 -13.05 -2.18
N GLY A 52 -6.48 -14.31 -2.23
CA GLY A 52 -5.09 -14.67 -1.91
C GLY A 52 -4.08 -14.32 -2.99
N GLU A 53 -4.57 -14.16 -4.21
CA GLU A 53 -3.76 -14.05 -5.41
C GLU A 53 -3.34 -12.60 -5.67
N ARG A 54 -2.16 -12.22 -5.18
CA ARG A 54 -1.65 -10.83 -5.28
C ARG A 54 -1.23 -10.40 -6.68
N TRP A 55 -1.18 -11.32 -7.64
CA TRP A 55 -0.91 -10.96 -9.04
C TRP A 55 -1.97 -9.99 -9.58
N LEU A 56 -3.22 -10.07 -9.11
CA LEU A 56 -4.31 -9.23 -9.57
C LEU A 56 -4.11 -7.76 -9.18
N THR A 57 -3.88 -7.49 -7.90
CA THR A 57 -3.59 -6.14 -7.38
C THR A 57 -2.35 -5.56 -8.03
N THR A 58 -1.32 -6.39 -8.28
CA THR A 58 -0.10 -5.99 -8.99
C THR A 58 -0.36 -5.66 -10.46
N ALA A 59 -1.16 -6.46 -11.17
CA ALA A 59 -1.50 -6.23 -12.57
C ALA A 59 -2.31 -4.94 -12.75
N ILE A 60 -3.29 -4.71 -11.87
CA ILE A 60 -4.06 -3.46 -11.83
C ILE A 60 -3.15 -2.28 -11.53
N SER A 61 -2.36 -2.35 -10.47
CA SER A 61 -1.39 -1.31 -10.09
C SER A 61 -0.44 -0.95 -11.23
N THR A 62 0.11 -1.96 -11.91
CA THR A 62 1.02 -1.76 -13.05
C THR A 62 0.31 -1.06 -14.22
N ARG A 63 -0.96 -1.41 -14.46
CA ARG A 63 -1.72 -0.84 -15.57
C ARG A 63 -2.04 0.64 -15.33
N ILE A 64 -2.36 1.02 -14.10
CA ILE A 64 -2.87 2.36 -13.79
C ILE A 64 -1.78 3.33 -13.30
N TRP A 65 -0.51 2.90 -13.22
CA TRP A 65 0.58 3.69 -12.65
C TRP A 65 0.86 5.03 -13.37
N GLN A 66 0.47 5.16 -14.64
CA GLN A 66 0.64 6.36 -15.47
C GLN A 66 -0.62 7.24 -15.56
N ILE A 67 -1.69 6.89 -14.86
CA ILE A 67 -2.92 7.68 -14.90
C ILE A 67 -2.70 9.00 -14.15
N THR A 68 -3.02 10.09 -14.84
CA THR A 68 -3.15 11.42 -14.26
C THR A 68 -4.54 11.59 -13.67
N LEU A 69 -4.63 12.16 -12.48
CA LEU A 69 -5.87 12.49 -11.79
C LEU A 69 -6.52 13.74 -12.37
N ASP A 70 -7.71 14.08 -11.88
CA ASP A 70 -8.49 15.25 -12.32
C ASP A 70 -7.81 16.59 -12.01
N ASP A 71 -6.95 16.63 -11.00
CA ASP A 71 -6.10 17.76 -10.63
C ASP A 71 -4.76 17.83 -11.40
N ASP A 72 -4.61 17.04 -12.46
CA ASP A 72 -3.40 16.90 -13.29
C ASP A 72 -2.19 16.30 -12.55
N SER A 73 -2.38 15.78 -11.32
CA SER A 73 -1.34 15.09 -10.56
C SER A 73 -1.26 13.59 -10.85
N LEU A 74 -0.18 12.94 -10.44
CA LEU A 74 -0.06 11.48 -10.45
C LEU A 74 -0.42 10.92 -9.08
N ALA A 75 -1.34 9.95 -9.03
CA ALA A 75 -1.67 9.24 -7.80
C ALA A 75 -0.45 8.53 -7.21
N HIS A 76 -0.24 8.53 -5.90
CA HIS A 76 0.93 7.92 -5.24
C HIS A 76 0.98 6.39 -5.26
N GLY A 77 -0.18 5.76 -5.40
CA GLY A 77 -0.30 4.32 -5.28
C GLY A 77 -1.74 3.86 -5.40
N ILE A 78 -1.97 2.63 -4.95
CA ILE A 78 -3.30 2.06 -4.79
C ILE A 78 -3.58 1.75 -3.32
N ALA A 79 -4.86 1.84 -2.95
CA ALA A 79 -5.41 1.35 -1.70
C ALA A 79 -6.48 0.28 -1.99
N TYR A 80 -6.54 -0.75 -1.16
CA TYR A 80 -7.53 -1.84 -1.25
C TYR A 80 -7.70 -2.49 0.12
N GLY A 81 -8.82 -3.17 0.35
CA GLY A 81 -9.10 -3.80 1.63
C GLY A 81 -8.22 -5.02 1.88
N SER A 82 -7.94 -5.26 3.16
CA SER A 82 -7.24 -6.46 3.60
C SER A 82 -8.09 -7.70 3.39
N ARG A 83 -7.41 -8.82 3.13
CA ARG A 83 -8.01 -10.16 3.12
C ARG A 83 -8.42 -10.60 4.53
N HIS A 84 -7.73 -10.10 5.55
CA HIS A 84 -7.80 -10.64 6.91
C HIS A 84 -8.82 -9.91 7.80
N GLY A 85 -9.43 -8.83 7.33
CA GLY A 85 -10.45 -8.08 8.05
C GLY A 85 -10.96 -6.91 7.23
N SER A 86 -12.23 -6.55 7.41
CA SER A 86 -12.87 -5.44 6.70
C SER A 86 -12.46 -4.06 7.22
N GLU A 87 -11.87 -4.03 8.41
CA GLU A 87 -11.41 -2.86 9.14
C GLU A 87 -9.97 -2.45 8.79
N TRP A 88 -9.28 -3.25 7.97
CA TRP A 88 -7.90 -3.00 7.58
C TRP A 88 -7.78 -2.74 6.10
N ASP A 89 -6.99 -1.74 5.75
CA ASP A 89 -6.62 -1.44 4.38
C ASP A 89 -5.16 -1.82 4.10
N CYS A 90 -4.88 -2.03 2.83
CA CYS A 90 -3.57 -2.30 2.28
C CYS A 90 -3.21 -1.20 1.30
N TRP A 91 -1.97 -0.71 1.38
CA TRP A 91 -1.46 0.33 0.49
C TRP A 91 -0.27 -0.22 -0.30
N ALA A 92 -0.24 0.07 -1.60
CA ALA A 92 0.92 -0.19 -2.45
C ALA A 92 1.35 1.12 -3.11
N ILE A 93 2.60 1.52 -2.89
CA ILE A 93 3.14 2.82 -3.28
C ILE A 93 4.00 2.66 -4.54
N TRP A 94 3.83 3.56 -5.51
CA TRP A 94 4.75 3.65 -6.65
C TRP A 94 5.92 4.58 -6.32
N LEU A 95 7.13 4.06 -6.46
CA LEU A 95 8.34 4.85 -6.28
C LEU A 95 8.66 5.63 -7.56
N ARG A 96 8.05 6.81 -7.73
CA ARG A 96 8.29 7.68 -8.90
C ARG A 96 9.55 8.51 -8.76
N ARG A 97 10.29 8.67 -9.87
CA ARG A 97 11.45 9.54 -9.95
C ARG A 97 11.00 11.01 -10.02
N THR A 98 11.44 11.85 -9.09
CA THR A 98 11.19 13.29 -9.11
C THR A 98 12.40 14.00 -9.74
N GLY A 99 12.36 14.35 -11.03
CA GLY A 99 13.33 15.27 -11.66
C GLY A 99 13.96 14.87 -13.00
N LEU A 100 14.58 15.88 -13.65
CA LEU A 100 15.17 15.85 -15.00
C LEU A 100 16.55 15.16 -15.08
N ALA A 101 17.14 14.77 -13.94
CA ALA A 101 18.38 14.01 -13.92
C ALA A 101 18.09 12.51 -14.09
N HIS A 102 18.66 11.91 -15.14
CA HIS A 102 18.77 10.46 -15.30
C HIS A 102 19.78 9.89 -14.30
N THR A 103 19.46 9.92 -13.01
CA THR A 103 20.15 9.09 -12.01
C THR A 103 19.22 7.93 -11.62
N SER A 104 19.81 6.76 -11.48
CA SER A 104 19.19 5.43 -11.43
C SER A 104 18.32 5.11 -10.21
N ASN A 105 17.95 6.09 -9.39
CA ASN A 105 17.30 5.84 -8.09
C ASN A 105 15.92 6.52 -8.06
N GLY A 106 14.87 5.73 -7.76
CA GLY A 106 13.46 6.16 -7.65
C GLY A 106 13.18 7.13 -6.50
N LEU A 107 11.90 7.25 -6.09
CA LEU A 107 11.44 8.11 -4.98
C LEU A 107 12.45 8.10 -3.82
N VAL A 108 12.87 9.27 -3.36
CA VAL A 108 13.72 9.39 -2.16
C VAL A 108 12.84 9.03 -0.97
N THR A 109 12.78 7.74 -0.65
CA THR A 109 12.16 7.25 0.58
C THR A 109 13.11 7.58 1.72
N SER A 110 12.77 8.59 2.51
CA SER A 110 13.41 8.79 3.81
C SER A 110 12.58 8.00 4.81
N ALA A 111 13.21 7.07 5.50
CA ALA A 111 12.68 6.54 6.75
C ALA A 111 13.48 7.19 7.88
N ASP A 112 12.85 7.37 9.04
CA ASP A 112 13.62 7.57 10.25
C ASP A 112 14.57 6.38 10.43
N PRO A 113 15.73 6.54 11.11
CA PRO A 113 16.68 5.44 11.34
C PRO A 113 16.06 4.24 12.08
N GLY A 114 14.82 4.37 12.54
CA GLY A 114 14.15 3.42 13.39
C GLY A 114 14.73 3.45 14.80
N VAL A 115 14.10 2.70 15.68
CA VAL A 115 14.65 2.39 17.01
C VAL A 115 14.62 0.87 17.11
N GLU A 116 15.68 0.30 17.69
CA GLU A 116 15.70 -1.12 18.01
C GLU A 116 14.48 -1.48 18.87
N VAL A 117 13.77 -2.54 18.49
CA VAL A 117 12.69 -3.07 19.32
C VAL A 117 13.34 -3.79 20.50
N LEU A 118 13.40 -3.08 21.64
CA LEU A 118 14.02 -3.60 22.84
C LEU A 118 13.30 -4.86 23.37
N PRO A 119 14.02 -5.77 24.05
CA PRO A 119 13.44 -6.99 24.60
C PRO A 119 12.31 -6.72 25.61
N PRO A 120 11.40 -7.68 25.84
CA PRO A 120 10.20 -7.48 26.67
C PRO A 120 10.47 -7.00 28.10
N PRO A 121 11.57 -7.39 28.79
CA PRO A 121 11.90 -6.84 30.11
C PRO A 121 12.10 -5.31 30.13
N ILE A 122 12.48 -4.72 28.99
CA ILE A 122 12.77 -3.29 28.83
C ILE A 122 11.64 -2.60 28.02
N ASN A 123 10.85 -3.37 27.27
CA ASN A 123 9.71 -2.90 26.47
C ASN A 123 8.39 -3.50 26.99
N PRO A 124 7.73 -2.86 27.99
CA PRO A 124 6.51 -3.40 28.59
C PRO A 124 5.32 -3.43 27.63
N ALA A 125 5.30 -2.56 26.60
CA ALA A 125 4.28 -2.57 25.56
C ALA A 125 4.37 -3.86 24.71
N LEU A 126 5.60 -4.25 24.34
CA LEU A 126 5.83 -5.52 23.67
C LEU A 126 5.44 -6.71 24.56
N GLN A 127 5.83 -6.70 25.84
CA GLN A 127 5.44 -7.75 26.80
C GLN A 127 3.92 -7.90 26.91
N ALA A 128 3.17 -6.79 26.93
CA ALA A 128 1.71 -6.81 26.99
C ALA A 128 1.09 -7.47 25.75
N ILE A 129 1.59 -7.14 24.55
CA ILE A 129 1.15 -7.76 23.29
C ILE A 129 1.47 -9.26 23.28
N LEU A 130 2.69 -9.64 23.63
CA LEU A 130 3.08 -11.06 23.65
C LEU A 130 2.20 -11.88 24.60
N THR A 131 1.89 -11.32 25.77
CA THR A 131 1.01 -11.97 26.75
C THR A 131 -0.44 -12.03 26.28
N ALA A 132 -0.95 -10.94 25.69
CA ALA A 132 -2.34 -10.87 25.24
C ALA A 132 -2.66 -11.87 24.12
N TYR A 133 -1.67 -12.18 23.27
CA TYR A 133 -1.84 -13.05 22.11
C TYR A 133 -1.11 -14.39 22.21
N ASP A 134 -0.59 -14.75 23.40
CA ASP A 134 0.17 -15.98 23.66
C ASP A 134 1.31 -16.22 22.64
N LEU A 135 2.06 -15.15 22.35
CA LEU A 135 3.15 -15.15 21.38
C LEU A 135 4.48 -15.38 22.09
N THR A 136 5.34 -16.20 21.50
CA THR A 136 6.71 -16.42 21.96
C THR A 136 7.71 -15.81 20.97
N VAL A 137 8.78 -15.24 21.49
CA VAL A 137 9.85 -14.65 20.69
C VAL A 137 11.19 -15.20 21.17
N SER A 138 11.96 -15.76 20.25
CA SER A 138 13.38 -16.08 20.47
C SER A 138 14.22 -14.91 19.98
N TRP A 139 15.07 -14.37 20.85
CA TRP A 139 15.99 -13.29 20.56
C TRP A 139 17.35 -13.83 20.14
#